data_AF-A0A0D2NXZ7-F1
#
_entry.id   AF-A0A0D2NXZ7-F1
#
_cell.length_a   1.000
_cell.length_b   1.000
_cell.length_c   1.000
_cell.angle_alpha   90.00
_cell.angle_beta   90.00
_cell.angle_gamma   90.00
#
_symmetry.space_group_name_H-M   'P 1'
#
loop_
_entity.id
_entity.type
_entity.pdbx_description
1 polymer ?
#
loop_
_entity_poly.entity_id
_entity_poly.type
_entity_poly.pdbx_seq_one_letter_code
_entity_poly.pdbx_strand_id
1 'polypeptide(L)'
;MGFWLPSHWDVGFQTRIAPGSSSHLIYYYEAYAVLSAFHWILHTTAPPPKRVVIYSDSSNTCGLFRTLRAPVDENPIALTAADLMLRFGCQLRVAHVAGEQNVVADALSRFDNNTAHMYRPYLVINDFQPPQLLLGAALS
;
A
#
# COMPACT_ATOMS: atom_id res chain seq x y z
N MET A 1 3.09 1.72 -8.91
CA MET A 1 2.63 1.74 -7.49
C MET A 1 3.70 2.39 -6.65
N GLY A 2 3.31 3.09 -5.60
CA GLY A 2 4.27 3.66 -4.65
C GLY A 2 3.65 3.91 -3.29
N PHE A 3 4.49 3.97 -2.26
CA PHE A 3 4.13 4.36 -0.91
C PHE A 3 5.27 5.14 -0.26
N TRP A 4 4.95 5.96 0.73
CA TRP A 4 5.90 6.85 1.39
C TRP A 4 5.76 6.75 2.90
N LEU A 5 6.89 6.76 3.61
CA LEU A 5 6.96 6.79 5.06
C LEU A 5 7.42 8.17 5.52
N PRO A 6 6.50 9.05 5.99
CA PRO A 6 6.78 10.45 6.30
C PRO A 6 7.56 10.70 7.59
N SER A 7 7.64 9.71 8.48
CA SER A 7 8.30 9.82 9.79
C SER A 7 9.83 9.90 9.63
N HIS A 8 10.60 9.61 10.68
CA HIS A 8 12.07 9.74 10.76
C HIS A 8 12.91 9.16 9.61
N TRP A 9 12.33 8.39 8.71
CA TRP A 9 13.03 7.76 7.60
C TRP A 9 13.04 8.62 6.32
N ASP A 10 12.01 9.43 6.06
CA ASP A 10 11.76 10.12 4.78
C ASP A 10 12.15 9.24 3.57
N VAL A 11 11.55 8.04 3.52
CA VAL A 11 11.81 7.03 2.47
C VAL A 11 10.55 6.82 1.65
N GLY A 12 10.73 6.87 0.33
CA GLY A 12 9.73 6.50 -0.67
C GLY A 12 10.05 5.14 -1.28
N PHE A 13 9.01 4.44 -1.68
CA PHE A 13 9.10 3.17 -2.39
C PHE A 13 8.26 3.23 -3.65
N GLN A 14 8.81 2.76 -4.77
CA GLN A 14 8.11 2.68 -6.04
C GLN A 14 8.36 1.34 -6.73
N THR A 15 7.42 0.93 -7.58
CA THR A 15 7.58 -0.26 -8.41
C THR A 15 6.71 -0.17 -9.67
N ARG A 16 7.23 -0.71 -10.77
CA ARG A 16 6.55 -0.68 -12.06
C ARG A 16 5.41 -1.67 -12.06
N ILE A 17 4.27 -1.22 -12.57
CA ILE A 17 3.12 -2.07 -12.87
C ILE A 17 3.04 -2.27 -14.38
N ALA A 18 2.48 -3.40 -14.80
CA ALA A 18 2.15 -3.58 -16.20
C ALA A 18 1.16 -2.47 -16.62
N PRO A 19 1.35 -1.81 -17.77
CA PRO A 19 0.44 -0.78 -18.22
C PRO A 19 -0.95 -1.38 -18.43
N GLY A 20 -1.95 -0.76 -17.81
CA GLY A 20 -3.35 -1.10 -17.99
C GLY A 20 -4.22 0.11 -17.65
N SER A 21 -5.25 0.35 -18.47
CA SER A 21 -5.95 1.64 -18.52
C SER A 21 -7.37 1.62 -17.92
N SER A 22 -7.78 0.56 -17.23
CA SER A 22 -9.11 0.49 -16.62
C SER A 22 -9.11 1.06 -15.19
N SER A 23 -10.21 1.69 -14.79
CA SER A 23 -10.41 2.18 -13.41
C SER A 23 -10.34 1.07 -12.37
N HIS A 24 -10.76 -0.14 -12.73
CA HIS A 24 -10.63 -1.32 -11.89
C HIS A 24 -9.16 -1.66 -11.59
N LEU A 25 -8.27 -1.55 -12.59
CA LEU A 25 -6.84 -1.75 -12.38
C LEU A 25 -6.24 -0.68 -11.45
N ILE A 26 -6.75 0.56 -11.50
CA ILE A 26 -6.30 1.63 -10.60
C ILE A 26 -6.64 1.27 -9.15
N TYR A 27 -7.89 0.90 -8.85
CA TYR A 27 -8.30 0.53 -7.49
C TYR A 27 -7.54 -0.69 -6.96
N TYR A 28 -7.31 -1.68 -7.83
CA TYR A 28 -6.49 -2.85 -7.50
C TYR A 28 -5.07 -2.43 -7.07
N TYR A 29 -4.41 -1.56 -7.85
CA TYR A 29 -3.05 -1.11 -7.55
C TYR A 29 -2.96 -0.18 -6.35
N GLU A 30 -3.99 0.62 -6.07
CA GLU A 30 -4.07 1.40 -4.83
C GLU A 30 -4.15 0.49 -3.60
N ALA A 31 -5.03 -0.52 -3.64
CA ALA A 31 -5.15 -1.50 -2.57
C ALA A 31 -3.87 -2.32 -2.39
N TYR A 32 -3.23 -2.69 -3.49
CA TYR A 32 -2.00 -3.48 -3.46
C TYR A 32 -0.80 -2.65 -2.96
N ALA A 33 -0.76 -1.34 -3.23
CA ALA A 33 0.22 -0.44 -2.65
C ALA A 33 0.08 -0.35 -1.13
N VAL A 34 -1.15 -0.27 -0.60
CA VAL A 34 -1.41 -0.31 0.84
C VAL A 34 -0.95 -1.63 1.48
N LEU A 35 -1.29 -2.77 0.86
CA LEU A 35 -0.82 -4.07 1.33
C LEU A 35 0.72 -4.15 1.31
N SER A 36 1.36 -3.62 0.28
CA SER A 36 2.82 -3.61 0.15
C SER A 36 3.49 -2.79 1.24
N ALA A 37 2.95 -1.60 1.55
CA ALA A 37 3.43 -0.78 2.65
C ALA A 37 3.26 -1.49 4.00
N PHE A 38 2.10 -2.13 4.24
CA PHE A 38 1.86 -2.89 5.46
C PHE A 38 2.83 -4.07 5.60
N HIS A 39 3.00 -4.84 4.53
CA HIS A 39 3.94 -5.96 4.49
C HIS A 39 5.38 -5.50 4.76
N TRP A 40 5.81 -4.40 4.14
CA TRP A 40 7.14 -3.83 4.35
C TRP A 40 7.34 -3.49 5.83
N ILE A 41 6.42 -2.71 6.42
CA ILE A 41 6.49 -2.30 7.83
C ILE A 41 6.65 -3.52 8.75
N LEU A 42 5.79 -4.54 8.60
CA LEU A 42 5.81 -5.72 9.47
C LEU A 42 7.13 -6.50 9.44
N HIS A 43 7.84 -6.48 8.31
CA HIS A 43 9.07 -7.26 8.13
C HIS A 43 10.36 -6.45 8.36
N THR A 44 10.30 -5.12 8.30
CA THR A 44 11.49 -4.27 8.51
C THR A 44 11.55 -3.60 9.88
N THR A 45 10.45 -3.54 10.63
CA THR A 45 10.48 -3.05 12.02
C THR A 45 10.63 -4.19 13.03
N ALA A 46 11.60 -4.03 13.94
CA ALA A 46 11.88 -4.95 15.03
C ALA A 46 11.82 -4.20 16.38
N PRO A 47 10.89 -4.56 17.29
CA PRO A 47 9.82 -5.54 17.11
C PRO A 47 8.74 -5.05 16.11
N PRO A 48 7.97 -5.96 15.48
CA PRO A 48 6.85 -5.58 14.63
C PRO A 48 5.81 -4.74 15.41
N PRO A 49 5.23 -3.70 14.80
CA PRO A 49 4.25 -2.85 15.44
C PRO A 49 2.95 -3.62 15.69
N LYS A 50 2.28 -3.31 16.80
CA LYS A 50 0.95 -3.87 17.12
C LYS A 50 -0.19 -3.15 16.39
N ARG A 51 0.05 -1.93 15.92
CA ARG A 51 -0.94 -1.08 15.26
C ARG A 51 -0.26 -0.29 14.15
N VAL A 52 -0.82 -0.39 12.95
CA VAL A 52 -0.34 0.34 11.77
C VAL A 52 -1.50 1.15 11.21
N VAL A 53 -1.24 2.43 10.93
CA VAL A 53 -2.15 3.31 10.19
C VAL A 53 -1.51 3.64 8.85
N ILE A 54 -2.22 3.39 7.76
CA ILE A 54 -1.81 3.77 6.40
C ILE A 54 -2.82 4.77 5.87
N TYR A 55 -2.32 5.85 5.29
CA TYR A 55 -3.14 6.89 4.68
C TYR A 55 -3.23 6.66 3.16
N SER A 56 -4.43 6.83 2.61
CA SER A 56 -4.69 6.73 1.17
C SER A 56 -5.77 7.74 0.77
N ASP A 57 -5.70 8.28 -0.43
CA ASP A 57 -6.75 9.10 -1.05
C ASP A 57 -7.85 8.26 -1.72
N SER A 58 -7.70 6.94 -1.74
CA SER A 58 -8.68 6.02 -2.31
C SER A 58 -9.73 5.61 -1.28
N SER A 59 -10.93 6.16 -1.42
CA SER A 59 -12.08 5.79 -0.58
C SER A 59 -12.46 4.31 -0.74
N ASN A 60 -12.31 3.75 -1.93
CA ASN A 60 -12.51 2.33 -2.22
C ASN A 60 -11.51 1.47 -1.44
N THR A 61 -10.23 1.83 -1.46
CA THR A 61 -9.18 1.14 -0.71
C THR A 61 -9.45 1.23 0.80
N CYS A 62 -9.83 2.40 1.31
CA CYS A 62 -10.21 2.55 2.72
C CYS A 62 -11.40 1.64 3.08
N GLY A 63 -12.40 1.53 2.20
CA GLY A 63 -13.55 0.65 2.36
C GLY A 63 -13.17 -0.83 2.40
N LEU A 64 -12.31 -1.27 1.48
CA LEU A 64 -11.77 -2.62 1.40
C LEU A 64 -11.13 -3.03 2.73
N PHE A 65 -10.14 -2.28 3.21
CA PHE A 65 -9.40 -2.64 4.43
C PHE A 65 -10.21 -2.43 5.72
N ARG A 66 -11.22 -1.55 5.72
CA ARG A 66 -12.13 -1.39 6.86
C ARG A 66 -13.07 -2.58 7.02
N THR A 67 -13.54 -3.14 5.91
CA THR A 67 -14.56 -4.20 5.93
C THR A 67 -13.98 -5.60 5.73
N LEU A 68 -12.78 -5.68 5.16
CA LEU A 68 -12.18 -6.90 4.60
C LEU A 68 -13.13 -7.62 3.63
N ARG A 69 -14.03 -6.87 2.99
CA ARG A 69 -14.92 -7.34 1.94
C ARG A 69 -14.42 -6.78 0.62
N ALA A 70 -14.05 -7.68 -0.27
CA ALA A 70 -13.47 -7.37 -1.55
C ALA A 70 -14.37 -7.90 -2.69
N PRO A 71 -14.41 -7.23 -3.85
CA PRO A 71 -14.74 -7.92 -5.09
C PRO A 71 -13.75 -9.07 -5.36
N VAL A 72 -14.09 -9.94 -6.31
CA VAL A 72 -13.34 -11.17 -6.58
C VAL A 72 -11.86 -10.90 -6.86
N ASP A 73 -11.56 -9.82 -7.58
CA ASP A 73 -10.21 -9.49 -8.03
C ASP A 73 -9.30 -8.97 -6.90
N GLU A 74 -9.84 -8.24 -5.92
CA GLU A 74 -9.12 -7.73 -4.75
C GLU A 74 -9.16 -8.70 -3.55
N ASN A 75 -9.91 -9.79 -3.64
CA ASN A 75 -10.02 -10.77 -2.55
C ASN A 75 -8.65 -11.34 -2.09
N PRO A 76 -7.71 -11.68 -3.00
CA PRO A 76 -6.37 -12.09 -2.58
C PRO A 76 -5.63 -11.02 -1.77
N ILE A 77 -5.86 -9.74 -2.03
CA ILE A 77 -5.26 -8.63 -1.27
C ILE A 77 -5.84 -8.60 0.16
N ALA A 78 -7.17 -8.67 0.29
CA ALA A 78 -7.84 -8.67 1.59
C ALA A 78 -7.46 -9.91 2.43
N LEU A 79 -7.39 -11.09 1.81
CA LEU A 79 -6.97 -12.33 2.47
C LEU A 79 -5.52 -12.26 2.95
N THR A 80 -4.61 -11.76 2.11
CA THR A 80 -3.20 -11.59 2.49
C THR A 80 -3.05 -10.60 3.65
N ALA A 81 -3.81 -9.50 3.64
CA ALA A 81 -3.82 -8.54 4.74
C ALA A 81 -4.31 -9.18 6.05
N ALA A 82 -5.39 -9.96 6.00
CA ALA A 82 -5.94 -10.66 7.15
C ALA A 82 -4.94 -11.67 7.74
N ASP A 83 -4.30 -12.47 6.88
CA ASP A 83 -3.26 -13.41 7.28
C ASP A 83 -2.07 -12.70 7.95
N LEU A 84 -1.58 -11.59 7.39
CA LEU A 84 -0.53 -10.79 8.02
C LEU A 84 -0.93 -10.22 9.38
N MET A 85 -2.15 -9.68 9.51
CA MET A 85 -2.66 -9.19 10.79
C MET A 85 -2.70 -10.29 11.86
N LEU A 86 -3.13 -11.49 11.50
CA LEU A 86 -3.17 -12.65 12.40
C LEU A 86 -1.77 -13.14 12.77
N ARG A 87 -0.88 -13.32 11.78
CA ARG A 87 0.49 -13.84 12.00
C ARG A 87 1.34 -12.93 12.88
N PHE A 88 1.23 -11.62 12.68
CA PHE A 88 2.03 -10.64 13.42
C PHE A 88 1.32 -10.09 14.67
N GLY A 89 0.06 -10.47 14.92
CA GLY A 89 -0.74 -9.91 16.01
C GLY A 89 -0.91 -8.39 15.89
N CYS A 90 -1.04 -7.89 14.66
CA CYS A 90 -1.09 -6.46 14.34
C CYS A 90 -2.48 -6.05 13.84
N GLN A 91 -2.91 -4.84 14.21
CA GLN A 91 -4.11 -4.21 13.67
C GLN A 91 -3.73 -3.22 12.56
N LEU A 92 -4.33 -3.38 11.37
CA LEU A 92 -4.22 -2.42 10.28
C LEU A 92 -5.44 -1.50 10.26
N ARG A 93 -5.21 -0.20 10.14
CA ARG A 93 -6.24 0.79 9.81
C ARG A 93 -5.82 1.57 8.57
N VAL A 94 -6.71 1.64 7.58
CA VAL A 94 -6.52 2.50 6.41
C VAL A 94 -7.43 3.70 6.53
N ALA A 95 -6.85 4.89 6.46
CA ALA A 95 -7.56 6.15 6.67
C ALA A 95 -7.50 7.02 5.42
N HIS A 96 -8.64 7.63 5.09
CA HIS A 96 -8.72 8.52 3.95
C HIS A 96 -7.99 9.85 4.24
N VAL A 97 -7.20 10.33 3.28
CA VAL A 97 -6.62 11.68 3.26
C VAL A 97 -6.96 12.37 1.95
N ALA A 98 -6.94 13.69 1.92
CA ALA A 98 -7.10 14.41 0.65
C ALA A 98 -5.91 14.13 -0.27
N GLY A 99 -6.13 14.07 -1.59
CA GLY A 99 -5.04 13.89 -2.57
C GLY A 99 -3.94 14.95 -2.44
N GLU A 100 -4.30 16.18 -2.06
CA GLU A 100 -3.36 17.27 -1.75
C GLU A 100 -2.40 16.96 -0.58
N GLN A 101 -2.76 16.02 0.29
CA GLN A 101 -1.92 15.54 1.39
C GLN A 101 -1.15 14.27 1.00
N ASN A 102 -1.50 13.63 -0.12
CA ASN A 102 -0.92 12.38 -0.62
C ASN A 102 0.05 12.59 -1.80
N VAL A 103 0.45 13.83 -2.06
CA VAL A 103 1.21 14.22 -3.27
C VAL A 103 2.50 13.43 -3.45
N VAL A 104 3.24 13.16 -2.37
CA VAL A 104 4.49 12.40 -2.45
C VAL A 104 4.24 10.95 -2.91
N ALA A 105 3.24 10.28 -2.33
CA ALA A 105 2.91 8.90 -2.71
C ALA A 105 2.33 8.82 -4.12
N ASP A 106 1.50 9.80 -4.52
CA ASP A 106 0.97 9.89 -5.88
C ASP A 106 2.09 10.08 -6.91
N ALA A 107 3.03 10.99 -6.65
CA ALA A 107 4.21 11.21 -7.48
C ALA A 107 5.06 9.94 -7.62
N LEU A 108 5.35 9.25 -6.50
CA LEU A 108 6.06 7.97 -6.50
C LEU A 108 5.33 6.88 -7.29
N SER A 109 4.00 6.83 -7.21
CA SER A 109 3.20 5.84 -7.93
C SER A 109 3.30 5.96 -9.45
N ARG A 110 3.60 7.18 -9.94
CA ARG A 110 3.74 7.58 -11.35
C ARG A 110 5.18 7.72 -11.81
N PHE A 111 6.17 7.41 -10.96
CA PHE A 111 7.60 7.64 -11.22
C PHE A 111 7.96 9.13 -11.49
N ASP A 112 7.15 10.05 -10.98
CA ASP A 112 7.44 11.50 -11.02
C ASP A 112 8.31 11.91 -9.83
N ASN A 113 9.56 11.44 -9.85
CA ASN A 113 10.52 11.67 -8.77
C ASN A 113 10.84 13.16 -8.59
N ASN A 114 10.71 13.98 -9.64
CA ASN A 114 10.93 15.42 -9.56
C ASN A 114 9.90 16.06 -8.63
N THR A 115 8.61 15.77 -8.83
CA THR A 115 7.56 16.25 -7.94
C THR A 115 7.74 15.72 -6.52
N ALA A 116 8.10 14.43 -6.35
CA ALA A 116 8.36 13.88 -5.03
C ALA A 116 9.48 14.64 -4.28
N HIS A 117 10.59 14.96 -4.96
CA HIS A 117 11.69 15.74 -4.39
C HIS A 117 11.35 17.22 -4.16
N MET A 118 10.45 17.82 -4.93
CA MET A 118 9.98 19.18 -4.65
C MET A 118 9.28 19.28 -3.28
N TYR A 119 8.50 18.26 -2.91
CA TYR A 119 7.82 18.22 -1.61
C TYR A 119 8.69 17.68 -0.48
N ARG A 120 9.64 16.78 -0.81
CA ARG A 120 10.58 16.16 0.13
C ARG A 120 12.00 16.11 -0.48
N PRO A 121 12.79 17.19 -0.36
CA PRO A 121 14.10 17.29 -1.01
C PRO A 121 15.10 16.19 -0.63
N TYR A 122 14.98 15.63 0.57
CA TYR A 122 15.87 14.59 1.09
C TYR A 122 15.28 13.18 1.00
N LEU A 123 14.15 13.01 0.30
CA LEU A 123 13.48 11.73 0.13
C LEU A 123 14.42 10.71 -0.49
N VAL A 124 14.64 9.58 0.17
CA VAL A 124 15.33 8.45 -0.43
C VAL A 124 14.31 7.56 -1.13
N ILE A 125 14.42 7.42 -2.45
CA ILE A 125 13.49 6.61 -3.25
C ILE A 125 14.12 5.24 -3.52
N ASN A 126 13.44 4.18 -3.09
CA ASN A 126 13.86 2.80 -3.30
C ASN A 126 12.87 2.06 -4.20
N ASP A 127 13.34 1.00 -4.85
CA ASP A 127 12.46 0.02 -5.46
C ASP A 127 11.93 -0.95 -4.41
N PHE A 128 10.74 -1.51 -4.65
CA PHE A 128 10.22 -2.63 -3.86
C PHE A 128 9.60 -3.71 -4.73
N GLN A 129 9.56 -4.93 -4.19
CA GLN A 129 8.80 -6.02 -4.75
C GLN A 129 7.49 -6.17 -3.96
N PRO A 130 6.32 -6.10 -4.63
CA PRO A 130 5.04 -6.36 -3.99
C PRO A 130 4.99 -7.77 -3.37
N PRO A 131 4.29 -7.96 -2.24
CA PRO A 131 4.20 -9.26 -1.57
C PRO A 131 3.43 -10.26 -2.43
N GLN A 132 3.82 -11.54 -2.38
CA GLN A 132 3.04 -12.59 -3.02
C GLN A 132 1.66 -12.69 -2.36
N LEU A 133 0.62 -12.67 -3.19
CA LEU A 133 -0.76 -12.76 -2.71
C LEU A 133 -1.14 -14.20 -2.40
N LEU A 134 -1.88 -14.38 -1.30
CA LEU A 134 -2.59 -15.61 -1.03
C LEU A 134 -3.70 -15.77 -2.05
N LEU A 135 -3.46 -16.62 -3.05
CA LEU A 135 -4.53 -17.20 -3.85
C LEU A 135 -5.25 -18.16 -2.90
N GLY A 136 -6.48 -17.82 -2.52
CA GLY A 136 -7.32 -18.74 -1.72
C GLY A 136 -7.32 -20.13 -2.34
N ALA A 137 -7.55 -21.18 -1.54
CA ALA A 137 -7.58 -22.55 -2.03
C ALA A 137 -8.44 -22.62 -3.30
N ALA A 138 -7.82 -22.96 -4.44
CA ALA A 138 -8.58 -23.29 -5.64
C ALA A 138 -9.50 -24.43 -5.23
N LEU A 139 -10.81 -24.24 -5.35
CA LEU A 139 -11.77 -25.31 -5.15
C LEU A 139 -11.44 -26.39 -6.18
N SER A 140 -10.75 -27.45 -5.73
CA SER A 140 -10.55 -28.71 -6.44
C SER A 140 -11.78 -29.58 -6.31
#